data_AF-A0A0G2F8N3-F1
#
_entry.id   AF-A0A0G2F8N3-F1
#
_cell.length_a   1.000
_cell.length_b   1.000
_cell.length_c   1.000
_cell.angle_alpha   90.00
_cell.angle_beta   90.00
_cell.angle_gamma   90.00
#
_symmetry.space_group_name_H-M   'P 1'
#
loop_
_entity.id
_entity.type
_entity.pdbx_description
1 polymer ?
#
loop_
_entity_poly.entity_id
_entity_poly.type
_entity_poly.pdbx_seq_one_letter_code
_entity_poly.pdbx_strand_id
1 'polypeptide(L)'
;MASLTPLSTNYSTAIKLIDEAHAQDPNKIPAPDGSGEVPAGYLTWRTKQKTHAASQVEELLLSMDQPPPEADIERISALISKKDLATNEETQVLEDVACLVFLDDQLDRFESKPDNDEDKVISILRKTWKKMSPKGREMALQMKHSDRATSLLQKALRDENE
;
A
#
# COMPACT_ATOMS: atom_id res chain seq x y z
N MET A 1 20.92 2.43 -14.78
CA MET A 1 19.90 2.78 -13.78
C MET A 1 20.21 4.21 -13.35
N ALA A 2 19.36 5.19 -13.69
CA ALA A 2 19.53 6.52 -13.10
C ALA A 2 19.22 6.36 -11.61
N SER A 3 20.20 6.62 -10.75
CA SER A 3 19.97 6.62 -9.30
C SER A 3 18.97 7.71 -9.00
N LEU A 4 17.85 7.35 -8.36
CA LEU A 4 16.88 8.32 -7.88
C LEU A 4 17.61 9.31 -6.98
N THR A 5 17.33 10.60 -7.16
CA THR A 5 17.92 11.66 -6.33
C THR A 5 17.63 11.37 -4.85
N PRO A 6 18.63 11.48 -3.96
CA PRO A 6 18.41 11.32 -2.53
C PRO A 6 17.28 12.23 -2.07
N LEU A 7 16.31 11.65 -1.38
CA LEU A 7 15.18 12.39 -0.87
C LEU A 7 15.68 13.40 0.17
N SER A 8 15.04 14.58 0.26
CA SER A 8 15.45 15.61 1.21
C SER A 8 15.39 15.08 2.65
N THR A 9 16.16 15.69 3.56
CA THR A 9 16.21 15.26 4.99
C THR A 9 14.83 15.11 5.63
N ASN A 10 13.86 15.94 5.21
CA ASN A 10 12.48 15.88 5.68
C ASN A 10 11.81 14.54 5.33
N TYR A 11 12.12 13.97 4.16
CA TYR A 11 11.54 12.71 3.72
C TYR A 11 12.13 11.50 4.45
N SER A 12 13.44 11.47 4.72
CA SER A 12 14.04 10.40 5.52
C SER A 12 13.50 10.37 6.95
N THR A 13 13.26 11.54 7.53
CA THR A 13 12.57 11.66 8.82
C THR A 13 11.12 11.17 8.70
N ALA A 14 10.41 11.57 7.63
CA ALA A 14 9.05 11.11 7.40
C ALA A 14 8.94 9.58 7.30
N ILE A 15 9.85 8.90 6.58
CA ILE A 15 9.86 7.43 6.51
C ILE A 15 10.00 6.83 7.91
N LYS A 16 10.94 7.31 8.73
CA LYS A 16 11.13 6.80 10.09
C LYS A 16 9.88 6.98 10.95
N LEU A 17 9.27 8.16 10.88
CA LEU A 17 8.04 8.46 11.61
C LEU A 17 6.86 7.59 11.14
N ILE A 18 6.77 7.31 9.84
CA ILE A 18 5.78 6.38 9.28
C ILE A 18 6.00 4.96 9.82
N ASP A 19 7.25 4.47 9.83
CA ASP A 19 7.58 3.15 10.37
C ASP A 19 7.31 3.05 11.89
N GLU A 20 7.65 4.10 12.64
CA GLU A 20 7.38 4.21 14.08
C GLU A 20 5.88 4.25 14.38
N ALA A 21 5.10 5.00 13.58
CA ALA A 21 3.64 5.01 13.67
C ALA A 21 3.07 3.63 13.36
N HIS A 22 3.52 2.98 12.29
CA HIS A 22 3.08 1.63 11.93
C HIS A 22 3.37 0.59 13.01
N ALA A 23 4.45 0.74 13.76
CA ALA A 23 4.79 -0.15 14.87
C ALA A 23 3.80 -0.05 16.05
N GLN A 24 3.04 1.04 16.14
CA GLN A 24 2.03 1.27 17.18
C GLN A 24 0.63 0.80 16.75
N ASP A 25 0.47 0.34 15.51
CA ASP A 25 -0.83 -0.02 14.97
C ASP A 25 -1.46 -1.21 15.71
N PRO A 26 -2.75 -1.11 16.07
CA PRO A 26 -3.43 -2.19 16.78
C PRO A 26 -3.52 -3.42 15.87
N ASN A 27 -2.95 -4.54 16.31
CA ASN A 27 -3.01 -5.83 15.60
C ASN A 27 -4.08 -6.79 16.17
N LYS A 28 -4.87 -6.32 17.14
CA LYS A 28 -5.96 -7.06 17.77
C LYS A 28 -7.28 -6.33 17.63
N ILE A 29 -8.38 -7.08 17.71
CA ILE A 29 -9.76 -6.58 17.73
C ILE A 29 -10.53 -7.23 18.89
N PRO A 30 -11.60 -6.58 19.38
CA PRO A 30 -12.48 -7.22 20.36
C PRO A 30 -12.97 -8.58 19.88
N ALA A 31 -12.89 -9.58 20.77
CA ALA A 31 -13.38 -10.92 20.52
C ALA A 31 -14.91 -10.90 20.37
N PRO A 32 -15.50 -11.65 19.42
CA PRO A 32 -16.95 -11.67 19.22
C PRO A 32 -17.75 -12.11 20.45
N ASP A 33 -17.13 -12.90 21.32
CA ASP A 33 -17.70 -13.44 22.56
C ASP A 33 -17.44 -12.56 23.79
N GLY A 34 -16.80 -11.39 23.62
CA GLY A 34 -16.45 -10.48 24.71
C GLY A 34 -15.35 -10.97 25.64
N SER A 35 -14.63 -12.06 25.28
CA SER A 35 -13.56 -12.64 26.10
C SER A 35 -12.27 -11.79 26.16
N GLY A 36 -12.22 -10.65 25.47
CA GLY A 36 -11.07 -9.76 25.41
C GLY A 36 -10.76 -9.38 23.97
N GLU A 37 -9.48 -9.46 23.58
CA GLU A 37 -9.03 -9.14 22.23
C GLU A 37 -8.39 -10.35 21.54
N VAL A 38 -8.70 -10.54 20.26
CA VAL A 38 -8.12 -11.57 19.39
C VAL A 38 -7.33 -10.92 18.25
N PRO A 39 -6.31 -11.59 17.68
CA PRO A 39 -5.68 -11.12 16.45
C PRO A 39 -6.74 -10.86 15.39
N ALA A 40 -6.74 -9.68 14.79
CA ALA A 40 -7.65 -9.44 13.68
C ALA A 40 -7.26 -10.31 12.49
N GLY A 41 -8.26 -10.88 11.81
CA GLY A 41 -8.04 -11.39 10.46
C GLY A 41 -7.42 -10.29 9.60
N TYR A 42 -6.41 -10.65 8.80
CA TYR A 42 -5.57 -9.68 8.07
C TYR A 42 -6.38 -8.62 7.30
N LEU A 43 -7.49 -9.00 6.68
CA LEU A 43 -8.36 -8.08 5.94
C LEU A 43 -9.04 -7.05 6.86
N THR A 44 -9.61 -7.50 7.98
CA THR A 44 -10.25 -6.62 8.97
C THR A 44 -9.23 -5.67 9.58
N TRP A 45 -8.05 -6.20 9.95
CA TRP A 45 -6.94 -5.40 10.44
C TRP A 45 -6.59 -4.32 9.42
N ARG A 46 -6.29 -4.70 8.17
CA ARG A 46 -5.81 -3.78 7.14
C ARG A 46 -6.84 -2.70 6.78
N THR A 47 -8.13 -3.02 6.79
CA THR A 47 -9.19 -2.01 6.59
C THR A 47 -9.24 -1.00 7.72
N LYS A 48 -9.26 -1.46 8.99
CA LYS A 48 -9.23 -0.56 10.15
C LYS A 48 -7.99 0.31 10.17
N GLN A 49 -6.85 -0.27 9.80
CA GLN A 49 -5.56 0.39 9.73
C GLN A 49 -5.58 1.66 8.87
N LYS A 50 -6.11 1.56 7.65
CA LYS A 50 -6.21 2.72 6.74
C LYS A 50 -7.12 3.83 7.28
N THR A 51 -8.25 3.44 7.89
CA THR A 51 -9.16 4.41 8.52
C THR A 51 -8.51 5.09 9.73
N HIS A 52 -7.80 4.32 10.56
CA HIS A 52 -7.08 4.87 11.71
C HIS A 52 -6.01 5.87 11.29
N ALA A 53 -5.17 5.53 10.32
CA ALA A 53 -4.15 6.43 9.79
C ALA A 53 -4.77 7.72 9.20
N ALA A 54 -5.91 7.62 8.51
CA ALA A 54 -6.61 8.79 8.01
C ALA A 54 -7.08 9.72 9.15
N SER A 55 -7.69 9.16 10.20
CA SER A 55 -8.13 9.93 11.37
C SER A 55 -6.97 10.58 12.13
N GLN A 56 -5.83 9.89 12.28
CA GLN A 56 -4.65 10.46 12.93
C GLN A 56 -4.08 11.64 12.13
N VAL A 57 -4.00 11.52 10.80
CA VAL A 57 -3.52 12.63 9.95
C VAL A 57 -4.50 13.79 9.98
N GLU A 58 -5.81 13.53 9.95
CA GLU A 58 -6.84 14.55 10.11
C GLU A 58 -6.70 15.32 11.42
N GLU A 59 -6.57 14.61 12.54
CA GLU A 59 -6.35 15.22 13.86
C GLU A 59 -5.07 16.07 13.89
N LEU A 60 -3.98 15.57 13.30
CA LEU A 60 -2.73 16.31 13.20
C LEU A 60 -2.89 17.59 12.37
N LEU A 61 -3.55 17.52 11.21
CA LEU A 61 -3.77 18.69 10.35
C LEU A 61 -4.63 19.75 11.03
N LEU A 62 -5.67 19.32 11.75
CA LEU A 62 -6.54 20.21 12.53
C LEU A 62 -5.82 20.83 13.74
N SER A 63 -4.79 20.17 14.26
CA SER A 63 -3.99 20.65 15.41
C SER A 63 -2.96 21.73 15.04
N MET A 64 -2.74 21.98 13.75
CA MET A 64 -1.74 22.95 13.29
C MET A 64 -2.14 24.40 13.63
N ASP A 65 -1.15 25.25 13.91
CA ASP A 65 -1.39 26.69 14.12
C ASP A 65 -2.08 27.38 12.92
N GLN A 66 -1.84 26.85 11.72
CA GLN A 66 -2.50 27.24 10.47
C GLN A 66 -2.97 25.99 9.73
N PRO A 67 -4.17 25.47 10.02
CA PRO A 67 -4.68 24.26 9.38
C PRO A 67 -4.97 24.52 7.90
N PRO A 68 -4.84 23.50 7.02
CA PRO A 68 -5.30 23.58 5.65
C PRO A 68 -6.83 23.82 5.57
N PRO A 69 -7.35 24.22 4.39
CA PRO A 69 -8.80 24.24 4.16
C PRO A 69 -9.46 22.89 4.46
N GLU A 70 -10.66 22.91 5.02
CA GLU A 70 -11.42 21.69 5.38
C GLU A 70 -11.56 20.71 4.21
N ALA A 71 -11.82 21.23 3.01
CA ALA A 71 -11.89 20.43 1.78
C ALA A 71 -10.57 19.68 1.45
N ASP A 72 -9.42 20.26 1.79
CA ASP A 72 -8.13 19.58 1.61
C ASP A 72 -7.91 18.51 2.68
N ILE A 73 -8.32 18.75 3.92
CA ILE A 73 -8.27 17.76 5.00
C ILE A 73 -9.13 16.54 4.64
N GLU A 74 -10.38 16.76 4.22
CA GLU A 74 -11.28 15.69 3.78
C GLU A 74 -10.69 14.90 2.60
N ARG A 75 -10.13 15.60 1.60
CA ARG A 75 -9.47 14.98 0.45
C ARG A 75 -8.28 14.12 0.88
N ILE A 76 -7.41 14.63 1.76
CA ILE A 76 -6.24 13.90 2.29
C ILE A 76 -6.69 12.65 3.07
N SER A 77 -7.69 12.76 3.95
CA SER A 77 -8.25 11.64 4.69
C SER A 77 -8.83 10.56 3.76
N ALA A 78 -9.52 10.97 2.68
CA ALA A 78 -10.04 10.04 1.67
C ALA A 78 -8.92 9.28 0.94
N LEU A 79 -7.82 9.95 0.62
CA LEU A 79 -6.64 9.33 -0.01
C LEU A 79 -5.96 8.32 0.90
N ILE A 80 -5.70 8.68 2.16
CA ILE A 80 -5.01 7.81 3.13
C ILE A 80 -5.85 6.57 3.43
N SER A 81 -7.16 6.74 3.59
CA SER A 81 -8.09 5.63 3.78
C SER A 81 -8.27 4.77 2.51
N LYS A 82 -7.75 5.23 1.37
CA LYS A 82 -7.90 4.63 0.03
C LYS A 82 -9.37 4.39 -0.33
N LYS A 83 -10.23 5.35 0.03
CA LYS A 83 -11.66 5.30 -0.25
C LYS A 83 -11.89 5.47 -1.75
N ASP A 84 -12.92 4.81 -2.28
CA ASP A 84 -13.39 4.98 -3.66
C ASP A 84 -12.31 4.66 -4.71
N LEU A 85 -11.51 3.62 -4.46
CA LEU A 85 -10.57 3.07 -5.45
C LEU A 85 -11.32 2.73 -6.75
N ALA A 86 -10.71 3.05 -7.89
CA ALA A 86 -11.26 2.98 -9.25
C ALA A 86 -12.28 4.07 -9.65
N THR A 87 -12.86 4.81 -8.71
CA THR A 87 -13.79 5.91 -9.03
C THR A 87 -13.22 7.30 -8.72
N ASN A 88 -12.25 7.38 -7.79
CA ASN A 88 -11.48 8.59 -7.53
C ASN A 88 -10.11 8.51 -8.24
N GLU A 89 -9.82 9.49 -9.10
CA GLU A 89 -8.59 9.55 -9.89
C GLU A 89 -7.33 9.65 -9.01
N GLU A 90 -7.32 10.51 -7.99
CA GLU A 90 -6.18 10.65 -7.09
C GLU A 90 -5.93 9.38 -6.27
N THR A 91 -6.99 8.73 -5.77
CA THR A 91 -6.86 7.43 -5.08
C THR A 91 -6.30 6.37 -6.02
N GLN A 92 -6.74 6.34 -7.29
CA GLN A 92 -6.23 5.40 -8.28
C GLN A 92 -4.75 5.63 -8.58
N VAL A 93 -4.34 6.88 -8.74
CA VAL A 93 -2.91 7.24 -8.92
C VAL A 93 -2.09 6.80 -7.71
N LEU A 94 -2.59 7.01 -6.49
CA LEU A 94 -1.90 6.59 -5.27
C LEU A 94 -1.77 5.07 -5.17
N GLU A 95 -2.80 4.31 -5.57
CA GLU A 95 -2.73 2.84 -5.60
C GLU A 95 -1.78 2.34 -6.69
N ASP A 96 -1.78 2.96 -7.88
CA ASP A 96 -0.85 2.64 -8.96
C ASP A 96 0.60 2.84 -8.49
N VAL A 97 0.91 3.98 -7.86
CA VAL A 97 2.25 4.25 -7.29
C VAL A 97 2.62 3.20 -6.25
N ALA A 98 1.70 2.86 -5.34
CA ALA A 98 1.96 1.83 -4.33
C ALA A 98 2.26 0.45 -4.96
N CYS A 99 1.54 0.09 -6.03
CA CYS A 99 1.79 -1.16 -6.76
C CYS A 99 3.11 -1.13 -7.50
N LEU A 100 3.44 -0.04 -8.19
CA LEU A 100 4.70 0.12 -8.91
C LEU A 100 5.90 0.07 -7.96
N VAL A 101 5.86 0.77 -6.82
CA VAL A 101 6.91 0.69 -5.80
C VAL A 101 7.08 -0.73 -5.26
N PHE A 102 5.98 -1.45 -5.03
CA PHE A 102 6.05 -2.85 -4.62
C PHE A 102 6.77 -3.71 -5.68
N LEU A 103 6.43 -3.54 -6.96
CA LEU A 103 7.04 -4.28 -8.07
C LEU A 103 8.53 -3.93 -8.26
N ASP A 104 8.93 -2.68 -8.03
CA ASP A 104 10.30 -2.19 -8.24
C ASP A 104 11.24 -2.55 -7.09
N ASP A 105 10.83 -2.20 -5.86
CA ASP A 105 11.73 -2.14 -4.70
C ASP A 105 11.56 -3.33 -3.76
N GLN A 106 10.36 -3.94 -3.75
CA GLN A 106 9.98 -4.88 -2.70
C GLN A 106 9.78 -6.31 -3.19
N LEU A 107 9.51 -6.52 -4.48
CA LEU A 107 9.11 -7.82 -5.03
C LEU A 107 10.18 -8.90 -4.79
N ASP A 108 11.44 -8.63 -5.11
CA ASP A 108 12.53 -9.60 -4.94
C ASP A 108 12.70 -9.99 -3.46
N ARG A 109 12.70 -9.01 -2.55
CA ARG A 109 12.76 -9.28 -1.10
C ARG A 109 11.51 -9.99 -0.60
N PHE A 110 10.35 -9.71 -1.19
CA PHE A 110 9.10 -10.32 -0.82
C PHE A 110 9.10 -11.80 -1.22
N GLU A 111 9.40 -12.12 -2.48
CA GLU A 111 9.37 -13.49 -3.00
C GLU A 111 10.44 -14.39 -2.36
N SER A 112 11.59 -13.83 -1.97
CA SER A 112 12.66 -14.60 -1.34
C SER A 112 12.37 -15.05 0.11
N LYS A 113 11.23 -14.65 0.70
CA LYS A 113 10.89 -15.03 2.09
C LYS A 113 10.44 -16.50 2.15
N PRO A 114 10.87 -17.29 3.16
CA PRO A 114 10.51 -18.70 3.28
C PRO A 114 9.01 -19.00 3.28
N ASP A 115 8.19 -18.08 3.82
CA ASP A 115 6.73 -18.24 3.90
C ASP A 115 5.99 -17.87 2.59
N ASN A 116 6.73 -17.53 1.52
CA ASN A 116 6.20 -17.08 0.25
C ASN A 116 6.53 -18.08 -0.87
N ASP A 117 5.76 -19.17 -0.90
CA ASP A 117 5.80 -20.08 -2.03
C ASP A 117 5.33 -19.42 -3.35
N GLU A 118 5.62 -20.08 -4.46
CA GLU A 118 5.35 -19.55 -5.80
C GLU A 118 3.87 -19.25 -6.03
N ASP A 119 2.96 -20.13 -5.61
CA ASP A 119 1.51 -19.97 -5.80
C ASP A 119 0.97 -18.75 -5.04
N LYS A 120 1.46 -18.56 -3.81
CA LYS A 120 1.14 -17.39 -2.99
C LYS A 120 1.65 -16.11 -3.63
N VAL A 121 2.89 -16.10 -4.13
CA VAL A 121 3.45 -14.92 -4.81
C VAL A 121 2.65 -14.60 -6.07
N ILE A 122 2.34 -15.58 -6.91
CA ILE A 122 1.51 -15.42 -8.11
C ILE A 122 0.12 -14.87 -7.74
N SER A 123 -0.51 -15.40 -6.70
CA SER A 123 -1.81 -14.91 -6.20
C SER A 123 -1.76 -13.44 -5.78
N ILE A 124 -0.67 -13.02 -5.14
CA ILE A 124 -0.46 -11.62 -4.74
C ILE A 124 -0.21 -10.74 -5.96
N LEU A 125 0.62 -11.17 -6.92
CA LEU A 125 0.87 -10.42 -8.15
C LEU A 125 -0.41 -10.18 -8.95
N ARG A 126 -1.30 -11.18 -9.06
CA ARG A 126 -2.63 -11.01 -9.67
C ARG A 126 -3.48 -9.98 -8.93
N LYS A 127 -3.50 -10.04 -7.59
CA LYS A 127 -4.24 -9.05 -6.77
C LYS A 127 -3.67 -7.64 -6.90
N THR A 128 -2.34 -7.51 -7.02
CA THR A 128 -1.68 -6.23 -7.28
C THR A 128 -2.10 -5.70 -8.65
N TRP A 129 -2.03 -6.53 -9.70
CA TRP A 129 -2.40 -6.16 -11.05
C TRP A 129 -3.85 -5.71 -11.20
N LYS A 130 -4.78 -6.40 -10.54
CA LYS A 130 -6.23 -6.08 -10.54
C LYS A 130 -6.55 -4.69 -9.98
N LYS A 131 -5.71 -4.14 -9.10
CA LYS A 131 -5.91 -2.81 -8.51
C LYS A 131 -5.34 -1.68 -9.36
N MET A 132 -4.44 -2.01 -10.29
CA MET A 132 -3.77 -1.03 -11.12
C MET A 132 -4.66 -0.57 -12.27
N SER A 133 -4.58 0.72 -12.59
CA SER A 133 -5.19 1.29 -13.79
C SER A 133 -4.49 0.78 -15.07
N PRO A 134 -5.08 0.97 -16.25
CA PRO A 134 -4.40 0.68 -17.52
C PRO A 134 -3.03 1.37 -17.65
N LYS A 135 -2.93 2.62 -17.20
CA LYS A 135 -1.67 3.38 -17.21
C LYS A 135 -0.64 2.80 -16.24
N GLY A 136 -1.07 2.44 -15.02
CA GLY A 136 -0.20 1.77 -14.06
C GLY A 136 0.36 0.46 -14.61
N ARG A 137 -0.49 -0.36 -15.25
CA ARG A 137 -0.09 -1.62 -15.88
C ARG A 137 0.89 -1.41 -17.03
N GLU A 138 0.65 -0.41 -17.88
CA GLU A 138 1.58 -0.04 -18.95
C GLU A 138 2.97 0.30 -18.39
N MET A 139 3.03 1.12 -17.33
CA MET A 139 4.29 1.45 -16.66
C MET A 139 4.97 0.21 -16.07
N ALA A 140 4.21 -0.69 -15.44
CA ALA A 140 4.74 -1.92 -14.86
C ALA A 140 5.40 -2.82 -15.91
N LEU A 141 4.83 -2.94 -17.12
CA LEU A 141 5.42 -3.74 -18.20
C LEU A 141 6.75 -3.19 -18.72
N GLN A 142 7.05 -1.92 -18.47
CA GLN A 142 8.30 -1.28 -18.90
C GLN A 142 9.41 -1.39 -17.84
N MET A 143 9.09 -1.88 -16.64
CA MET A 143 10.05 -2.02 -15.54
C MET A 143 11.01 -3.20 -15.77
N LYS A 144 12.21 -3.07 -15.20
CA LYS A 144 13.21 -4.13 -15.22
C LYS A 144 13.16 -4.87 -13.90
N HIS A 145 12.94 -6.18 -13.96
CA HIS A 145 12.91 -7.05 -12.79
C HIS A 145 14.04 -8.09 -12.87
N SER A 146 14.29 -8.77 -11.75
CA SER A 146 15.13 -9.98 -11.75
C SER A 146 14.51 -11.08 -12.64
N ASP A 147 15.31 -12.02 -13.12
CA ASP A 147 14.81 -13.14 -13.94
C ASP A 147 13.69 -13.92 -13.21
N ARG A 148 13.83 -14.07 -11.88
CA ARG A 148 12.84 -14.73 -11.04
C ARG A 148 11.54 -13.93 -10.98
N ALA A 149 11.60 -12.64 -10.67
CA ALA A 149 10.43 -11.77 -10.62
C ALA A 149 9.73 -11.65 -11.98
N THR A 150 10.48 -11.56 -13.09
CA THR A 150 9.92 -11.59 -14.45
C THR A 150 9.15 -12.89 -14.71
N SER A 151 9.71 -14.05 -14.34
CA SER A 151 9.03 -15.35 -14.51
C SER A 151 7.71 -15.41 -13.71
N LEU A 152 7.72 -14.92 -12.47
CA LEU A 152 6.53 -14.88 -11.60
C LEU A 152 5.45 -13.95 -12.16
N LEU A 153 5.83 -12.76 -12.66
CA LEU A 153 4.92 -11.83 -13.31
C LEU A 153 4.29 -12.43 -14.56
N GLN A 154 5.07 -13.07 -15.43
CA GLN A 154 4.55 -13.73 -16.62
C GLN A 154 3.52 -14.82 -16.28
N LYS A 155 3.78 -15.64 -15.25
CA LYS A 155 2.82 -16.65 -14.76
C LYS A 155 1.55 -16.00 -14.18
N ALA A 156 1.70 -14.88 -13.47
CA ALA A 156 0.56 -14.16 -12.93
C ALA A 156 -0.37 -13.64 -14.03
N LEU A 157 0.18 -13.11 -15.12
CA LEU A 157 -0.57 -12.49 -16.22
C LEU A 157 -1.13 -13.48 -17.25
N ARG A 158 -0.62 -14.71 -17.32
CA ARG A 158 -1.08 -15.70 -18.30
C ARG A 158 -2.54 -16.10 -18.09
N ASP A 159 -2.94 -16.31 -16.84
CA ASP A 159 -4.28 -16.81 -16.47
C ASP A 159 -5.32 -15.69 -16.29
N GLU A 160 -4.97 -14.43 -16.58
CA GLU A 160 -5.97 -13.34 -16.67
C GLU A 160 -6.51 -13.12 -18.09
N ASN A 161 -5.89 -13.75 -19.09
CA ASN A 161 -6.33 -13.70 -20.49
C ASN A 161 -7.20 -14.91 -20.90
N GLU A 162 -7.58 -15.76 -19.93
CA GLU A 162 -8.58 -16.82 -20.06
C GLU A 162 -9.85 -16.43 -19.27
#